data_AF-A0A843GC90-F1
#
_entry.id   AF-A0A843GC90-F1
#
_cell.length_a   1.000
_cell.length_b   1.000
_cell.length_c   1.000
_cell.angle_alpha   90.00
_cell.angle_beta   90.00
_cell.angle_gamma   90.00
#
_symmetry.space_group_name_H-M   'P 1'
#
loop_
_entity.id
_entity.type
_entity.pdbx_description
1 polymer ?
#
loop_
_entity_poly.entity_id
_entity_poly.type
_entity_poly.pdbx_seq_one_letter_code
_entity_poly.pdbx_strand_id
1 'polypeptide(L)'
;NSCEIENLKRELDSSDIFIDTTPIGMYPNVDDKPIASADMLHEELVVNDIVYTPMETSLIKEALKANAEVVYGYKMLLYQGIRSFEIWLGREAPVDVMEKALLDVLGI
;
A
#
# COMPACT_ATOMS: atom_id res chain seq x y z
N ASN A 1 5.15 6.30 22.25
CA ASN A 1 5.56 7.47 23.07
C ASN A 1 5.66 8.71 22.18
N SER A 2 5.46 9.93 22.71
CA SER A 2 5.47 11.18 21.89
C SER A 2 6.74 11.36 21.05
N CYS A 3 7.90 10.95 21.57
CA CYS A 3 9.19 11.00 20.88
C CYS A 3 9.25 10.14 19.60
N GLU A 4 8.56 9.00 19.56
CA GLU A 4 8.56 8.10 18.40
C GLU A 4 7.76 8.70 17.22
N ILE A 5 6.65 9.39 17.53
CA ILE A 5 5.82 10.08 16.53
C ILE A 5 6.55 11.29 15.96
N GLU A 6 7.23 12.07 16.81
CA GLU A 6 8.04 13.21 16.35
C GLU A 6 9.20 12.77 15.44
N ASN A 7 9.83 11.64 15.76
CA ASN A 7 10.86 11.07 14.88
C ASN A 7 10.26 10.61 13.56
N LEU A 8 9.14 9.87 13.56
CA LEU A 8 8.49 9.42 12.33
C LEU A 8 8.10 10.60 11.42
N LYS A 9 7.51 11.66 11.99
CA LYS A 9 7.17 12.86 11.23
C LYS A 9 8.39 13.46 10.52
N ARG A 10 9.51 13.59 11.23
CA ARG A 10 10.74 14.15 10.67
C ARG A 10 11.30 13.30 9.53
N GLU A 11 11.30 11.98 9.68
CA GLU A 11 11.79 11.08 8.62
C GLU A 11 10.89 11.16 7.39
N LEU A 12 9.57 11.18 7.59
CA LEU A 12 8.58 11.32 6.51
C LEU A 12 8.73 12.66 5.77
N ASP A 13 8.97 13.78 6.46
CA ASP A 13 9.20 15.10 5.84
C ASP A 13 10.37 15.12 4.83
N SER A 14 11.31 14.19 4.94
CA SER A 14 12.49 14.10 4.07
C SER A 14 12.49 12.88 3.13
N SER A 15 11.42 12.10 3.14
CA SER A 15 11.31 10.86 2.38
C SER A 15 10.51 11.06 1.10
N ASP A 16 10.91 10.40 0.02
CA ASP A 16 10.13 10.39 -1.23
C ASP A 16 9.07 9.28 -1.23
N ILE A 17 9.32 8.18 -0.50
CA ILE A 17 8.47 6.99 -0.51
C ILE A 17 8.32 6.44 0.92
N PHE A 18 7.07 6.25 1.35
CA PHE A 18 6.71 5.55 2.56
C PHE A 18 6.03 4.22 2.23
N ILE A 19 6.61 3.10 2.68
CA ILE A 19 6.05 1.76 2.48
C ILE A 19 5.63 1.17 3.82
N ASP A 20 4.34 0.93 4.02
CA ASP A 20 3.83 0.14 5.14
C ASP A 20 3.86 -1.34 4.81
N THR A 21 4.59 -2.10 5.63
CA THR A 21 4.69 -3.57 5.55
C THR A 21 4.14 -4.26 6.79
N THR A 22 3.39 -3.54 7.62
CA THR A 22 2.76 -4.07 8.83
C THR A 22 1.35 -4.57 8.51
N PRO A 23 0.71 -5.35 9.42
CA PRO A 23 -0.68 -5.77 9.23
C PRO A 23 -1.72 -4.73 9.71
N ILE A 24 -1.30 -3.51 10.06
CA ILE A 24 -2.18 -2.48 10.62
C ILE A 24 -3.22 -2.08 9.57
N GLY A 25 -4.50 -2.05 9.94
CA GLY A 25 -5.58 -1.70 9.02
C GLY A 25 -6.02 -2.85 8.10
N MET A 26 -5.40 -4.03 8.20
CA MET A 26 -5.82 -5.24 7.49
C MET A 26 -7.06 -5.87 8.13
N TYR A 27 -7.94 -6.47 7.30
CA TYR A 27 -9.08 -7.24 7.81
C TYR A 27 -8.62 -8.35 8.79
N PRO A 28 -9.30 -8.52 9.94
CA PRO A 28 -10.55 -7.87 10.36
C PRO A 28 -10.38 -6.53 11.10
N ASN A 29 -9.16 -6.10 11.41
CA ASN A 29 -8.87 -4.91 12.24
C ASN A 29 -8.78 -3.62 11.39
N VAL A 30 -9.81 -3.35 10.60
CA VAL A 30 -9.81 -2.26 9.61
C VAL A 30 -9.85 -0.86 10.22
N ASP A 31 -10.22 -0.75 11.50
CA ASP A 31 -10.34 0.49 12.26
C ASP A 31 -9.09 0.79 13.12
N ASP A 32 -8.00 0.04 12.92
CA ASP A 32 -6.73 0.33 13.59
C ASP A 32 -6.25 1.75 13.26
N LYS A 33 -5.65 2.38 14.27
CA LYS A 33 -5.05 3.71 14.10
C LYS A 33 -3.98 3.64 13.00
N PRO A 34 -3.99 4.55 12.02
CA PRO A 34 -3.00 4.56 10.97
C PRO A 34 -1.62 4.84 11.56
N ILE A 35 -0.58 4.34 10.89
CA ILE A 35 0.82 4.56 11.28
C ILE A 35 1.19 6.05 11.20
N ALA A 36 0.65 6.74 10.19
CA ALA A 36 0.83 8.17 9.98
C ALA A 36 -0.52 8.82 9.66
N SER A 37 -0.76 10.00 10.23
CA SER A 37 -1.91 10.85 9.91
C SER A 37 -1.58 11.82 8.79
N ALA A 38 -2.61 12.38 8.15
CA ALA A 38 -2.44 13.28 7.01
C ALA A 38 -1.52 14.49 7.29
N ASP A 39 -1.44 14.98 8.53
CA ASP A 39 -0.55 16.10 8.92
C ASP A 39 0.93 15.74 9.03
N MET A 40 1.26 14.45 8.89
CA MET A 40 2.62 13.92 8.84
C MET A 40 3.05 13.58 7.41
N LEU A 41 2.13 13.67 6.44
CA LEU A 41 2.36 13.32 5.04
C LEU A 41 2.35 14.60 4.20
N HIS A 42 3.05 14.60 3.07
CA HIS A 42 3.08 15.70 2.11
C HIS A 42 2.68 15.23 0.72
N GLU A 43 2.27 16.17 -0.15
CA GLU A 43 1.72 15.88 -1.48
C GLU A 43 2.72 15.19 -2.43
N GLU A 44 4.03 15.43 -2.23
CA GLU A 44 5.09 14.80 -3.03
C GLU A 44 5.45 13.38 -2.56
N LEU A 45 4.88 12.91 -1.44
CA LEU A 45 5.16 11.59 -0.88
C LEU A 45 4.39 10.52 -1.63
N VAL A 46 5.06 9.41 -1.96
CA VAL A 46 4.40 8.19 -2.42
C VAL A 46 4.16 7.28 -1.23
N VAL A 47 2.89 6.98 -0.93
CA VAL A 47 2.49 6.04 0.12
C VAL A 47 2.10 4.70 -0.50
N ASN A 48 2.86 3.66 -0.17
CA ASN A 48 2.59 2.28 -0.55
C ASN A 48 2.16 1.49 0.69
N ASP A 49 0.99 0.88 0.63
CA ASP A 49 0.53 -0.04 1.67
C ASP A 49 0.38 -1.43 1.05
N ILE A 50 1.12 -2.42 1.55
CA ILE A 50 1.09 -3.79 1.00
C ILE A 50 -0.21 -4.52 1.34
N VAL A 51 -1.01 -4.00 2.28
CA VAL A 51 -2.34 -4.52 2.58
C VAL A 51 -3.26 -4.28 1.38
N TYR A 52 -3.96 -5.33 0.97
CA TYR A 52 -4.91 -5.29 -0.15
C TYR A 52 -6.35 -5.63 0.26
N THR A 53 -6.58 -5.97 1.53
CA THR A 53 -7.92 -6.22 2.09
C THR A 53 -8.03 -5.57 3.47
N PRO A 54 -8.79 -4.48 3.62
CA PRO A 54 -9.52 -3.74 2.58
C PRO A 54 -8.58 -2.99 1.63
N MET A 55 -9.10 -2.54 0.48
CA MET A 55 -8.35 -1.73 -0.49
C MET A 55 -7.94 -0.35 0.06
N GLU A 56 -8.84 0.29 0.80
CA GLU A 56 -8.57 1.56 1.47
C GLU A 56 -8.41 1.32 2.97
N THR A 57 -7.18 1.07 3.39
CA THR A 57 -6.79 1.02 4.81
C THR A 57 -6.90 2.39 5.46
N SER A 58 -6.74 2.44 6.78
CA SER A 58 -6.67 3.72 7.50
C SER A 58 -5.50 4.58 7.01
N LEU A 59 -4.34 3.99 6.70
CA LEU A 59 -3.19 4.72 6.15
C LEU A 59 -3.48 5.28 4.75
N ILE A 60 -4.05 4.47 3.84
CA ILE A 60 -4.41 4.94 2.50
C ILE A 60 -5.40 6.12 2.57
N LYS A 61 -6.38 6.06 3.48
CA LYS A 61 -7.32 7.17 3.69
C LYS A 61 -6.63 8.45 4.15
N GLU A 62 -5.62 8.35 5.01
CA GLU A 62 -4.84 9.51 5.45
C GLU A 62 -3.94 10.05 4.33
N ALA A 63 -3.33 9.18 3.52
CA ALA A 63 -2.54 9.57 2.35
C ALA A 63 -3.38 10.34 1.32
N LEU A 64 -4.60 9.85 1.02
CA LEU A 64 -5.54 10.54 0.13
C LEU A 64 -5.94 11.92 0.68
N LYS A 65 -6.14 12.05 2.00
CA LYS A 65 -6.42 13.36 2.63
C LYS A 65 -5.25 14.34 2.51
N ALA A 66 -4.01 13.84 2.50
CA ALA A 66 -2.81 14.63 2.32
C ALA A 66 -2.48 14.94 0.84
N ASN A 67 -3.29 14.43 -0.11
CA ASN A 67 -3.03 14.46 -1.55
C ASN A 67 -1.71 13.77 -1.97
N ALA A 68 -1.24 12.82 -1.17
CA ALA A 68 -0.09 11.98 -1.50
C ALA A 68 -0.46 10.99 -2.63
N GLU A 69 0.55 10.57 -3.40
CA GLU A 69 0.36 9.50 -4.39
C GLU A 69 0.21 8.15 -3.66
N VAL A 70 -0.76 7.34 -4.08
CA VAL A 70 -1.04 6.04 -3.44
C VAL A 70 -0.69 4.88 -4.36
N VAL A 71 0.05 3.91 -3.80
CA VAL A 71 0.29 2.60 -4.39
C VAL A 71 -0.39 1.53 -3.54
N TYR A 72 -1.46 0.94 -4.07
CA TYR A 72 -2.22 -0.10 -3.38
C TYR A 72 -1.53 -1.46 -3.37
N GLY A 73 -1.73 -2.22 -2.29
CA GLY A 73 -1.07 -3.50 -2.06
C GLY A 73 -1.37 -4.60 -3.07
N TYR A 74 -2.53 -4.53 -3.75
CA TYR A 74 -2.87 -5.53 -4.77
C TYR A 74 -1.86 -5.55 -5.92
N LYS A 75 -1.16 -4.44 -6.19
CA LYS A 75 -0.08 -4.40 -7.20
C LYS A 75 1.05 -5.34 -6.79
N MET A 76 1.45 -5.35 -5.52
CA MET A 76 2.47 -6.28 -5.03
C MET A 76 2.01 -7.74 -5.21
N LEU A 77 0.75 -8.03 -4.88
CA LEU A 77 0.13 -9.35 -5.08
C LEU A 77 0.11 -9.78 -6.56
N LEU A 78 -0.15 -8.84 -7.49
CA LEU A 78 -0.10 -9.10 -8.92
C LEU A 78 1.33 -9.40 -9.41
N TYR A 79 2.28 -8.51 -9.11
CA TYR A 79 3.65 -8.59 -9.65
C TYR A 79 4.43 -9.79 -9.11
N GLN A 80 4.22 -10.18 -7.86
CA GLN A 80 4.82 -11.42 -7.34
C GLN A 80 4.26 -12.66 -8.06
N GLY A 81 2.97 -12.63 -8.44
CA GLY A 81 2.31 -13.71 -9.17
C GLY A 81 2.82 -13.81 -10.60
N ILE A 82 2.95 -12.68 -11.29
CA ILE A 82 3.59 -12.56 -12.61
C ILE A 82 4.98 -13.19 -12.57
N ARG A 83 5.80 -12.79 -11.58
CA ARG A 83 7.17 -13.29 -11.48
C ARG A 83 7.22 -14.80 -11.27
N SER A 84 6.34 -15.32 -10.42
CA SER A 84 6.25 -16.76 -10.16
C SER A 84 5.82 -17.55 -11.40
N PHE A 85 4.84 -17.04 -12.15
CA PHE A 85 4.38 -17.63 -13.41
C PHE A 85 5.51 -17.75 -14.43
N GLU A 86 6.29 -16.69 -14.62
CA GLU A 86 7.43 -16.67 -15.54
C GLU A 86 8.52 -17.67 -15.15
N ILE A 87 8.83 -17.76 -13.85
CA ILE A 87 9.83 -18.71 -13.32
C ILE A 87 9.40 -20.15 -13.61
N TRP A 88 8.14 -20.48 -13.35
CA TRP A 88 7.66 -21.87 -13.48
C TRP A 88 7.41 -22.30 -14.92
N LEU A 89 6.92 -21.39 -15.77
CA LEU A 89 6.51 -21.73 -17.14
C LEU A 89 7.53 -21.32 -18.20
N GLY A 90 8.58 -20.57 -17.81
CA GLY A 90 9.64 -20.14 -18.72
C GLY A 90 9.15 -19.24 -19.87
N ARG A 91 8.02 -18.56 -19.68
CA ARG A 91 7.39 -17.67 -20.67
C ARG A 91 6.79 -16.45 -19.99
N GLU A 92 6.63 -15.39 -20.76
CA GLU A 92 6.03 -14.13 -20.30
C GLU A 92 4.61 -14.34 -19.75
N ALA A 93 4.32 -13.67 -18.64
CA ALA A 93 3.02 -13.73 -18.00
C ALA A 93 2.00 -12.89 -18.78
N PRO A 94 0.75 -13.35 -18.95
CA PRO A 94 -0.32 -12.54 -19.53
C PRO A 94 -0.84 -11.52 -18.50
N VAL A 95 -0.10 -10.43 -18.31
CA VAL A 95 -0.32 -9.42 -17.25
C VAL A 95 -1.75 -8.92 -17.20
N ASP A 96 -2.31 -8.47 -18.33
CA ASP A 96 -3.68 -7.93 -18.39
C ASP A 96 -4.74 -8.94 -17.93
N VAL A 97 -4.53 -10.24 -18.21
CA VAL A 97 -5.45 -11.31 -17.81
C VAL A 97 -5.35 -11.56 -16.31
N MET A 98 -4.13 -11.56 -15.78
CA MET A 98 -3.88 -11.76 -14.35
C MET A 98 -4.39 -10.59 -13.51
N GLU A 99 -4.18 -9.36 -13.97
CA GLU A 99 -4.68 -8.15 -13.31
C GLU A 99 -6.20 -8.13 -13.30
N LYS A 100 -6.85 -8.36 -14.45
CA LYS A 100 -8.31 -8.42 -14.54
C LYS A 100 -8.89 -9.46 -13.59
N ALA A 101 -8.35 -10.68 -13.61
CA ALA A 101 -8.82 -11.76 -12.73
C ALA A 101 -8.65 -11.42 -11.24
N LEU A 102 -7.58 -10.71 -10.88
CA LEU A 102 -7.36 -10.26 -9.50
C LEU A 102 -8.39 -9.20 -9.09
N LEU A 103 -8.61 -8.17 -9.92
CA LEU A 103 -9.58 -7.12 -9.63
C LEU A 103 -11.01 -7.65 -9.52
N ASP A 104 -11.40 -8.60 -10.39
CA ASP A 104 -12.70 -9.29 -10.32
C ASP A 104 -12.91 -9.98 -8.97
N VAL A 105 -11.87 -10.59 -8.39
CA VAL A 105 -11.92 -11.25 -7.06
C VAL A 105 -11.97 -10.24 -5.92
N LEU A 106 -11.31 -9.10 -6.07
CA LEU A 106 -11.34 -8.00 -5.10
C LEU A 106 -12.63 -7.17 -5.17
N GLY A 107 -13.45 -7.37 -6.21
CA GLY A 107 -14.74 -6.71 -6.40
C GLY A 107 -14.62 -5.28 -6.91
N ILE A 108 -13.62 -5.01 -7.76
CA ILE A 108 -13.27 -3.67 -8.29
C ILE A 108 -13.41 -3.66 -9.82
#